data_AF-A0A060C784-F1
#
_entry.id   AF-A0A060C784-F1
#
_cell.length_a   1.000
_cell.length_b   1.000
_cell.length_c   1.000
_cell.angle_alpha   90.00
_cell.angle_beta   90.00
_cell.angle_gamma   90.00
#
_symmetry.space_group_name_H-M   'P 1'
#
loop_
_entity.id
_entity.type
_entity.pdbx_description
1 polymer ?
#
loop_
_entity_poly.entity_id
_entity_poly.type
_entity_poly.pdbx_seq_one_letter_code
_entity_poly.pdbx_strand_id
1 'polypeptide(L)' 'EPGGRLGYYYAHLQRYADGLAEGQQIRRGQVIGYVGSTGNASPDAPHLHFAIFVLGPERRWWEGTAVNPYPILRGTAPLP' A
#
# COMPACT_ATOMS: atom_id res chain seq x y z
N GLU A 1 -6.68 -5.77 6.22
CA GLU A 1 -6.81 -6.67 7.38
C GLU A 1 -7.90 -6.20 8.33
N PRO A 2 -8.75 -7.10 8.85
CA PRO A 2 -9.81 -6.76 9.81
C PRO A 2 -9.28 -6.08 11.09
N GLY A 3 -8.05 -6.40 11.51
CA GLY A 3 -7.47 -5.91 12.76
C GLY A 3 -6.88 -4.49 12.72
N GLY A 4 -6.82 -3.83 11.56
CA GLY A 4 -6.30 -2.45 11.44
C GLY A 4 -4.84 -2.25 11.89
N ARG A 5 -4.10 -3.33 12.17
CA ARG A 5 -2.72 -3.32 12.67
C ARG A 5 -1.68 -3.08 11.58
N LEU A 6 -2.05 -3.32 10.33
CA LEU A 6 -1.16 -3.17 9.18
C LEU A 6 -1.62 -2.00 8.31
N GLY A 7 -0.66 -1.16 7.91
CA GLY A 7 -0.81 -0.16 6.87
C GLY A 7 -0.26 -0.70 5.56
N TYR A 8 -1.06 -0.60 4.50
CA TYR A 8 -0.64 -0.92 3.13
C TYR A 8 -0.47 0.37 2.36
N TYR A 9 0.71 0.58 1.80
CA TYR A 9 1.08 1.82 1.11
C TYR A 9 1.33 1.54 -0.36
N TYR A 10 0.72 2.37 -1.22
CA TYR A 10 0.80 2.29 -2.67
C TYR A 10 1.21 3.66 -3.21
N ALA A 11 2.34 3.73 -3.91
CA ALA A 11 2.90 4.99 -4.42
C ALA A 11 3.19 4.93 -5.92
N HIS A 12 3.55 6.10 -6.47
CA HIS A 12 3.81 6.35 -7.89
C HIS A 12 2.59 6.12 -8.79
N LEU A 13 1.38 6.17 -8.23
CA LEU A 13 0.15 5.95 -9.00
C LEU A 13 -0.06 7.05 -10.04
N GLN A 14 -0.50 6.68 -11.23
CA GLN A 14 -0.92 7.63 -12.26
C GLN A 14 -2.21 8.35 -11.85
N ARG A 15 -3.16 7.60 -11.29
CA ARG A 15 -4.43 8.11 -10.76
C ARG A 15 -5.05 7.12 -9.78
N TYR A 16 -5.93 7.61 -8.93
CA TYR A 16 -6.80 6.79 -8.10
C TYR A 16 -7.93 6.16 -8.91
N ALA A 17 -8.53 5.08 -8.37
CA ALA A 17 -9.74 4.51 -8.94
C ALA A 17 -10.92 5.49 -8.80
N ASP A 18 -11.82 5.47 -9.78
CA ASP A 18 -12.95 6.39 -9.80
C ASP A 18 -13.88 6.10 -8.61
N GLY A 19 -14.30 7.16 -7.92
CA GLY A 19 -15.15 7.07 -6.72
C GLY A 19 -14.43 6.60 -5.46
N LEU A 20 -13.10 6.43 -5.46
CA LEU A 20 -12.33 6.19 -4.24
C LEU A 20 -12.27 7.46 -3.38
N ALA A 21 -12.56 7.33 -2.09
CA ALA A 21 -12.48 8.43 -1.13
C ALA A 21 -11.85 7.99 0.20
N GLU A 22 -11.31 8.95 0.94
CA GLU A 22 -10.79 8.71 2.30
C GLU A 22 -11.89 8.19 3.24
N GLY A 23 -11.54 7.28 4.15
CA GLY A 23 -12.47 6.63 5.06
C GLY A 23 -13.37 5.56 4.42
N GLN A 24 -13.35 5.41 3.09
CA GLN A 24 -14.09 4.37 2.40
C GLN A 24 -13.55 2.98 2.76
N GLN A 25 -14.46 2.07 3.12
CA GLN A 25 -14.11 0.66 3.28
C GLN A 25 -13.86 0.02 1.91
N ILE A 26 -12.74 -0.69 1.78
CA ILE A 26 -12.37 -1.44 0.59
C ILE A 26 -12.28 -2.93 0.90
N ARG A 27 -12.39 -3.76 -0.14
CA ARG A 27 -12.20 -5.22 -0.04
C ARG A 27 -11.00 -5.70 -0.83
N ARG A 28 -10.44 -6.85 -0.45
CA ARG A 28 -9.37 -7.50 -1.22
C ARG A 28 -9.80 -7.69 -2.67
N GLY A 29 -8.91 -7.35 -3.60
CA GLY A 29 -9.16 -7.42 -5.05
C GLY A 29 -9.89 -6.20 -5.62
N GLN A 30 -10.34 -5.24 -4.79
CA GLN A 30 -10.87 -3.98 -5.28
C GLN A 30 -9.75 -3.11 -5.86
N VAL A 31 -10.00 -2.52 -7.03
CA VAL A 31 -9.09 -1.56 -7.65
C VAL A 31 -9.12 -0.26 -6.86
N ILE A 32 -7.95 0.26 -6.49
CA ILE A 32 -7.79 1.53 -5.76
C ILE A 32 -6.98 2.57 -6.56
N GLY A 33 -6.37 2.17 -7.67
CA GLY A 33 -5.59 3.06 -8.51
C GLY A 33 -4.88 2.32 -9.62
N TYR A 34 -4.11 3.09 -10.39
CA TYR A 34 -3.41 2.62 -11.58
C TYR A 34 -1.93 2.98 -11.48
N VAL A 35 -1.06 2.06 -11.88
CA VAL A 35 0.41 2.26 -11.86
C VAL A 35 0.80 3.43 -12.75
N GLY A 36 1.79 4.20 -12.30
CA GLY A 36 2.34 5.33 -13.04
C GLY A 36 3.79 5.61 -12.66
N SER A 37 4.15 6.88 -12.75
CA SER A 37 5.51 7.39 -12.49
C SER A 37 5.46 8.74 -11.75
N THR A 38 4.45 8.95 -10.91
CA THR A 38 4.28 10.23 -10.18
C THR A 38 5.21 10.32 -8.96
N GLY A 39 5.47 11.54 -8.49
CA GLY A 39 6.37 11.79 -7.37
C GLY A 39 7.83 11.59 -7.75
N ASN A 40 8.60 10.91 -6.90
CA ASN A 40 10.03 10.65 -7.13
C ASN A 40 10.28 9.34 -7.91
N ALA A 41 9.58 9.14 -9.03
CA ALA A 41 9.78 8.00 -9.92
C ALA A 41 10.15 8.48 -11.33
N SER A 42 10.95 7.69 -12.05
CA SER A 42 11.31 7.99 -13.44
C SER A 42 10.10 7.82 -14.38
N PRO A 43 9.82 8.78 -15.29
CA PRO A 43 8.82 8.61 -16.34
C PRO A 43 9.09 7.42 -17.27
N ASP A 44 10.35 7.03 -17.45
CA ASP A 44 10.76 5.95 -18.36
C ASP A 44 10.56 4.55 -17.75
N ALA A 45 10.25 4.46 -16.45
CA ALA A 45 10.07 3.19 -15.74
C ALA A 45 8.85 3.24 -14.79
N PRO A 46 7.61 3.28 -15.31
CA PRO A 46 6.42 3.23 -14.48
C PRO A 46 6.39 1.95 -13.64
N HIS A 47 6.18 2.10 -12.33
CA HIS A 47 6.19 0.98 -11.40
C HIS A 47 5.34 1.27 -10.17
N LEU A 48 5.01 0.22 -9.42
CA LEU A 48 4.35 0.33 -8.13
C LEU A 48 5.41 0.29 -7.03
N HIS A 49 5.45 1.32 -6.19
CA HIS A 49 6.02 1.18 -4.86
C HIS A 49 4.95 0.62 -3.92
N PHE A 50 5.22 -0.54 -3.33
CA PHE A 50 4.33 -1.19 -2.37
C PHE A 50 5.08 -1.44 -1.07
N ALA A 51 4.49 -1.01 0.05
CA ALA A 51 5.05 -1.24 1.39
C ALA A 51 3.98 -1.69 2.37
N ILE A 52 4.44 -2.45 3.38
CA ILE A 52 3.64 -2.90 4.52
C ILE A 52 4.27 -2.32 5.78
N PHE A 53 3.45 -1.73 6.64
CA PHE A 53 3.85 -1.17 7.92
C PHE A 53 3.10 -1.86 9.05
N VAL A 54 3.79 -2.26 10.11
CA VAL A 54 3.15 -2.51 11.41
C VAL A 54 2.87 -1.16 12.06
N LEU A 55 1.60 -0.87 12.31
CA LEU A 55 1.16 0.42 12.82
C LEU A 55 1.25 0.48 14.34
N GLY A 56 1.66 1.65 14.85
CA GLY A 56 1.55 1.98 16.27
C GLY A 56 0.11 2.30 16.70
N PRO A 57 -0.12 2.61 17.99
CA PRO A 57 -1.45 2.88 18.55
C PRO A 57 -2.24 3.96 17.82
N GLU A 58 -1.55 5.03 17.38
CA GLU A 58 -2.13 6.16 16.65
C GLU A 58 -2.44 5.85 15.17
N ARG A 59 -2.09 4.64 14.69
CA ARG A 59 -2.33 4.16 13.31
C ARG A 59 -1.73 5.05 12.21
N ARG A 60 -0.71 5.84 12.55
CA ARG A 60 0.04 6.69 11.62
C ARG A 60 1.05 5.84 10.87
N TRP A 61 0.87 5.70 9.56
CA TRP A 61 1.72 4.83 8.75
C TRP A 61 3.17 5.33 8.65
N TRP A 62 3.39 6.65 8.69
CA TRP A 62 4.74 7.26 8.65
C TRP A 62 5.55 7.05 9.93
N GLU A 63 4.89 6.66 11.03
CA GLU A 63 5.52 6.27 12.30
C GLU A 63 5.60 4.73 12.44
N GLY A 64 5.08 3.98 11.47
CA GLY A 64 5.02 2.52 11.50
C GLY A 64 6.36 1.84 11.20
N THR A 65 6.51 0.60 11.66
CA THR A 65 7.68 -0.22 11.36
C THR A 65 7.51 -0.88 9.99
N ALA A 66 8.39 -0.54 9.04
CA ALA A 66 8.39 -1.15 7.72
C ALA A 66 8.75 -2.64 7.77
N VAL A 67 8.02 -3.44 7.01
CA VAL A 67 8.21 -4.89 6.88
C VAL A 67 8.57 -5.18 5.44
N ASN A 68 9.51 -6.09 5.20
CA ASN A 68 9.81 -6.55 3.85
C ASN A 68 8.58 -7.28 3.27
N PRO A 69 7.90 -6.73 2.24
CA PRO A 69 6.69 -7.34 1.71
C PRO A 69 6.97 -8.57 0.85
N TYR A 70 8.20 -8.75 0.37
CA TYR A 70 8.53 -9.76 -0.63
C TYR A 70 8.22 -11.20 -0.17
N PRO A 71 8.64 -11.67 1.02
CA PRO A 71 8.32 -13.01 1.48
C PRO A 71 6.82 -13.25 1.69
N ILE A 72 6.07 -12.21 2.09
CA ILE A 72 4.61 -12.27 2.28
C ILE A 72 3.91 -12.43 0.93
N LEU A 73 4.30 -11.61 -0.05
CA LEU A 73 3.75 -11.68 -1.41
C LEU A 73 4.07 -13.00 -2.12
N ARG A 74 5.23 -13.59 -1.83
CA ARG A 74 5.62 -14.92 -2.33
C ARG A 74 4.93 -16.06 -1.59
N GLY A 75 4.18 -15.78 -0.52
CA GLY A 75 3.57 -16.80 0.34
C GLY A 75 4.57 -17.62 1.14
N THR A 76 5.82 -17.14 1.28
CA THR A 76 6.90 -17.81 2.00
C THR A 76 7.05 -17.34 3.45
N ALA A 77 6.30 -16.32 3.86
CA ALA A 77 6.20 -15.87 5.25
C ALA A 77 4.76 -15.41 5.56
N PRO A 78 4.28 -15.57 6.81
CA PRO A 78 3.00 -15.01 7.22
C PRO A 78 3.07 -13.48 7.33
N LEU A 79 1.91 -12.83 7.35
CA LEU A 79 1.81 -11.45 7.81
C LEU A 79 2.31 -11.37 9.27
N PRO A 80 3.05 -10.33 9.64
CA PRO A 80 3.49 -10.11 11.02
C PRO A 80 2.29 -9.82 11.92
#